data_AF-A0A2V0QEI4-F1
#
_entry.id   AF-A0A2V0QEI4-F1
#
_cell.length_a   1.000
_cell.length_b   1.000
_cell.length_c   1.000
_cell.angle_alpha   90.00
_cell.angle_beta   90.00
_cell.angle_gamma   90.00
#
_symmetry.space_group_name_H-M   'P 1'
#
loop_
_entity.id
_entity.type
_entity.pdbx_description
1 polymer ?
#
loop_
_entity_poly.entity_id
_entity_poly.type
_entity_poly.pdbx_seq_one_letter_code
_entity_poly.pdbx_strand_id
1 'polypeptide(L)'
;MKNAAGVHSDVGGGYPENDQGKARAGTHELVSQIVLHDLYAAAFAAGAPLKVPEAALPKTLALEKAWRIFGPATKDEFDVSLHVIERFNAWRSKTLPGISADKSVDNPAWGYTPQLLSTTLEGALADQLGWITGWRIGRYVNDEKSDNDSYKRQPYFTQAKEVTAYIASEERKDYEKEVAGLPRKRLENPNLPGPRVYEPAIDQTQLSQAAAEFKSDYTGQKREQTSKAGMFFDVVLRDAVYLLNENDESKDHATLRSEGKRRSEQLFRDTQGTPGADPEMALLVALFDDQIHDSRAWFMHDALTTREMWAGYFFYRMTYFGNDNSRDLSPVVVAGRILGVAMIAGATVYGIKRGGALGGLGGLAGGIGAATIGYQVIDKATGLAMPFLPGAEKLLQPTSHIGQVAAEQKRQISLDDYKQRIEQTNAMLRKTGSLVEQVKEVVS
;
A
#
# COMPACT_ATOMS: atom_id res chain seq x y z
N MET A 1 -16.73 -0.40 -14.51
CA MET A 1 -15.70 0.03 -13.56
C MET A 1 -15.01 1.25 -14.16
N LYS A 2 -14.65 2.21 -13.31
CA LYS A 2 -13.64 3.21 -13.62
C LYS A 2 -12.31 2.47 -13.63
N ASN A 3 -11.61 2.48 -14.76
CA ASN A 3 -10.36 1.75 -14.88
C ASN A 3 -9.23 2.65 -14.37
N ALA A 4 -8.30 2.09 -13.61
CA ALA A 4 -7.12 2.79 -13.13
C ALA A 4 -5.93 1.85 -13.22
N ALA A 5 -4.77 2.40 -13.61
CA ALA A 5 -3.53 1.67 -13.73
C ALA A 5 -2.50 2.28 -12.78
N GLY A 6 -1.65 1.44 -12.21
CA GLY A 6 -0.54 1.85 -11.35
C GLY A 6 -0.72 1.56 -9.86
N VAL A 7 0.19 2.12 -9.07
CA VAL A 7 0.22 1.96 -7.61
C VAL A 7 -0.68 3.00 -6.91
N HIS A 8 -0.59 3.11 -5.59
CA HIS A 8 -1.53 3.90 -4.78
C HIS A 8 -1.72 5.35 -5.27
N SER A 9 -0.62 6.09 -5.42
CA SER A 9 -0.66 7.50 -5.81
C SER A 9 -0.73 7.72 -7.32
N ASP A 10 -0.53 6.67 -8.13
CA ASP A 10 -0.86 6.70 -9.58
C ASP A 10 -2.37 6.81 -9.79
N VAL A 11 -3.18 6.38 -8.81
CA VAL A 11 -4.64 6.51 -8.83
C VAL A 11 -5.10 7.75 -8.07
N GLY A 12 -4.61 7.94 -6.84
CA GLY A 12 -5.04 9.04 -5.98
C GLY A 12 -4.43 10.41 -6.33
N GLY A 13 -3.34 10.44 -7.09
CA GLY A 13 -2.48 11.60 -7.22
C GLY A 13 -1.56 11.78 -6.00
N GLY A 14 -0.41 12.43 -6.21
CA GLY A 14 0.53 12.74 -5.12
C GLY A 14 2.00 12.62 -5.51
N TYR A 15 2.32 11.86 -6.56
CA TYR A 15 3.66 11.84 -7.12
C TYR A 15 3.98 13.18 -7.80
N PRO A 16 5.14 13.80 -7.51
CA PRO A 16 5.61 14.95 -8.25
C PRO A 16 6.11 14.54 -9.64
N GLU A 17 6.31 15.53 -10.52
CA GLU A 17 7.00 15.30 -11.79
C GLU A 17 8.40 14.69 -11.59
N ASN A 18 8.79 13.78 -12.48
CA ASN A 18 10.09 13.11 -12.49
C ASN A 18 10.40 12.30 -11.21
N ASP A 19 9.41 11.98 -10.37
CA ASP A 19 9.57 11.03 -9.28
C ASP A 19 9.83 9.64 -9.85
N GLN A 20 10.87 8.95 -9.38
CA GLN A 20 11.30 7.66 -9.92
C GLN A 20 11.55 7.69 -11.45
N GLY A 21 11.86 8.87 -11.99
CA GLY A 21 12.02 9.12 -13.42
C GLY A 21 10.75 8.95 -14.25
N LYS A 22 9.56 9.04 -13.63
CA LYS A 22 8.25 8.96 -14.28
C LYS A 22 7.71 10.36 -14.59
N ALA A 23 6.88 10.50 -15.64
CA ALA A 23 6.29 11.78 -16.06
C ALA A 23 7.32 12.92 -16.19
N ARG A 24 8.39 12.67 -16.95
CA ARG A 24 9.59 13.52 -16.98
C ARG A 24 9.37 14.87 -17.67
N ALA A 25 8.41 14.96 -18.59
CA ALA A 25 8.12 16.21 -19.28
C ALA A 25 7.20 17.14 -18.48
N GLY A 26 6.61 16.67 -17.37
CA GLY A 26 5.81 17.45 -16.45
C GLY A 26 4.58 16.71 -15.94
N THR A 27 3.80 17.38 -15.09
CA THR A 27 2.61 16.82 -14.42
C THR A 27 1.54 16.30 -15.37
N HIS A 28 1.43 16.87 -16.59
CA HIS A 28 0.53 16.41 -17.64
C HIS A 28 0.87 14.98 -18.15
N GLU A 29 2.05 14.45 -17.82
CA GLU A 29 2.43 13.06 -18.11
C GLU A 29 2.14 12.07 -16.96
N LEU A 30 1.57 12.51 -15.83
CA LEU A 30 1.19 11.61 -14.73
C LEU A 30 -0.06 10.79 -15.10
N VAL A 31 -0.03 9.48 -14.86
CA VAL A 31 -1.18 8.61 -15.15
C VAL A 31 -2.41 8.91 -14.27
N SER A 32 -2.19 9.51 -13.10
CA SER A 32 -3.24 9.98 -12.19
C SER A 32 -4.13 11.05 -12.83
N GLN A 33 -3.67 11.74 -13.86
CA GLN A 33 -4.48 12.69 -14.63
C GLN A 33 -5.70 11.99 -15.25
N ILE A 34 -5.58 10.73 -15.69
CA ILE A 34 -6.71 9.97 -16.24
C ILE A 34 -7.80 9.78 -15.19
N VAL A 35 -7.41 9.40 -13.98
CA VAL A 35 -8.35 9.20 -12.86
C VAL A 35 -8.94 10.53 -12.38
N LEU A 36 -8.14 11.61 -12.37
CA LEU A 36 -8.60 12.96 -12.08
C LEU A 36 -9.73 13.39 -13.03
N HIS A 37 -9.54 13.24 -14.33
CA HIS A 37 -10.55 13.58 -15.35
C HIS A 37 -11.81 12.72 -15.21
N ASP A 38 -11.65 11.41 -14.97
CA ASP A 38 -12.79 10.51 -14.77
C ASP A 38 -13.58 10.83 -13.48
N LEU A 39 -12.89 11.19 -12.39
CA LEU A 39 -13.53 11.64 -11.16
C LEU A 39 -14.24 12.98 -11.35
N TYR A 40 -13.59 13.93 -12.02
CA TYR A 40 -14.17 15.23 -12.38
C TYR A 40 -15.45 15.07 -13.19
N ALA A 41 -15.43 14.26 -14.25
CA ALA A 41 -16.60 14.02 -15.11
C ALA A 41 -17.76 13.37 -14.32
N ALA A 42 -17.46 12.36 -13.49
CA ALA A 42 -18.48 11.71 -12.68
C ALA A 42 -19.09 12.64 -11.63
N ALA A 43 -18.27 13.45 -10.95
CA ALA A 43 -18.74 14.43 -9.98
C ALA A 43 -19.58 15.52 -10.65
N PHE A 44 -19.14 16.01 -11.82
CA PHE A 44 -19.88 17.01 -12.59
C PHE A 44 -21.24 16.47 -13.05
N ALA A 45 -21.29 15.24 -13.57
CA ALA A 45 -22.53 14.58 -13.97
C ALA A 45 -23.49 14.35 -12.79
N ALA A 46 -22.96 14.14 -11.58
CA ALA A 46 -23.73 14.06 -10.34
C ALA A 46 -24.18 15.43 -9.79
N GLY A 47 -23.86 16.53 -10.47
CA GLY A 47 -24.27 17.89 -10.09
C GLY A 47 -23.32 18.61 -9.13
N ALA A 48 -22.08 18.13 -8.96
CA ALA A 48 -21.09 18.84 -8.17
C ALA A 48 -20.83 20.24 -8.77
N PRO A 49 -20.72 21.30 -7.93
CA PRO A 49 -20.57 22.68 -8.38
C PRO A 49 -19.12 22.98 -8.82
N LEU A 50 -18.60 22.20 -9.77
CA LEU A 50 -17.23 22.33 -10.27
C LEU A 50 -17.12 23.46 -11.30
N LYS A 51 -15.91 24.03 -11.39
CA LYS A 51 -15.52 24.90 -12.50
C LYS A 51 -15.37 24.07 -13.77
N VAL A 52 -15.42 24.72 -14.93
CA VAL A 52 -15.39 24.12 -16.27
C VAL A 52 -14.38 24.84 -17.17
N PRO A 53 -13.87 24.18 -18.22
CA PRO A 53 -13.18 24.87 -19.30
C PRO A 53 -14.08 25.97 -19.90
N GLU A 54 -13.49 27.09 -20.32
CA GLU A 54 -14.24 28.21 -20.91
C GLU A 54 -15.15 27.75 -22.07
N ALA A 55 -14.64 26.85 -22.92
CA ALA A 55 -15.36 26.30 -24.06
C ALA A 55 -16.65 25.53 -23.68
N ALA A 56 -16.76 25.04 -22.44
CA ALA A 56 -17.93 24.31 -21.96
C ALA A 56 -19.02 25.23 -21.36
N LEU A 57 -18.72 26.51 -21.10
CA LEU A 57 -19.71 27.44 -20.56
C LEU A 57 -20.56 28.06 -21.70
N PRO A 58 -21.91 27.92 -21.68
CA PRO A 58 -22.76 28.56 -22.68
C PRO A 58 -22.56 30.08 -22.69
N LYS A 59 -22.46 30.68 -23.88
CA LYS A 59 -22.25 32.13 -24.05
C LYS A 59 -23.30 32.98 -23.33
N THR A 60 -24.53 32.49 -23.21
CA THR A 60 -25.63 33.13 -22.47
C THR A 60 -25.36 33.27 -20.98
N LEU A 61 -24.54 32.39 -20.40
CA LEU A 61 -24.18 32.38 -18.97
C LEU A 61 -22.81 33.03 -18.69
N ALA A 62 -22.04 33.37 -19.72
CA ALA A 62 -20.67 33.83 -19.59
C ALA A 62 -20.55 35.14 -18.78
N LEU A 63 -21.50 36.07 -18.93
CA LEU A 63 -21.49 37.36 -18.24
C LEU A 63 -21.76 37.24 -16.73
N GLU A 64 -22.61 36.30 -16.31
CA GLU A 64 -23.04 36.15 -14.91
C GLU A 64 -22.27 35.07 -14.14
N LYS A 65 -21.73 34.08 -14.86
CA LYS A 65 -21.14 32.87 -14.26
C LYS A 65 -19.67 32.68 -14.62
N ALA A 66 -18.95 33.76 -14.94
CA ALA A 66 -17.51 33.72 -15.23
C ALA A 66 -16.67 33.05 -14.13
N TRP A 67 -17.11 33.12 -12.86
CA TRP A 67 -16.47 32.43 -11.74
C TRP A 67 -16.45 30.89 -11.87
N ARG A 68 -17.28 30.32 -12.76
CA ARG A 68 -17.28 28.88 -13.09
C ARG A 68 -16.18 28.50 -14.08
N ILE A 69 -15.47 29.44 -14.67
CA ILE A 69 -14.42 29.13 -15.63
C ILE A 69 -13.14 28.76 -14.86
N PHE A 70 -12.39 27.76 -15.37
CA PHE A 70 -11.05 27.45 -14.87
C PHE A 70 -10.15 28.69 -14.92
N GLY A 71 -9.37 28.89 -13.86
CA GLY A 71 -8.23 29.81 -13.92
C GLY A 71 -7.08 29.18 -14.71
N PRO A 72 -6.06 29.96 -15.12
CA PRO A 72 -4.91 29.44 -15.85
C PRO A 72 -4.22 28.26 -15.13
N ALA A 73 -3.92 28.41 -13.83
CA ALA A 73 -3.29 27.34 -13.06
C ALA A 73 -4.12 26.05 -12.99
N THR A 74 -5.44 26.16 -12.81
CA THR A 74 -6.33 24.98 -12.82
C THR A 74 -6.39 24.32 -14.19
N LYS A 75 -6.26 25.09 -15.27
CA LYS A 75 -6.18 24.52 -16.62
C LYS A 75 -4.92 23.67 -16.77
N ASP A 76 -3.78 24.15 -16.26
CA ASP A 76 -2.51 23.41 -16.29
C ASP A 76 -2.55 22.17 -15.37
N GLU A 77 -3.18 22.27 -14.20
CA GLU A 77 -3.40 21.14 -13.28
C GLU A 77 -4.26 20.02 -13.91
N PHE A 78 -5.15 20.36 -14.84
CA PHE A 78 -5.99 19.41 -15.58
C PHE A 78 -5.40 19.04 -16.94
N ASP A 79 -4.21 19.50 -17.30
CA ASP A 79 -3.62 19.11 -18.58
C ASP A 79 -3.24 17.62 -18.57
N VAL A 80 -3.37 16.97 -19.72
CA VAL A 80 -3.05 15.55 -19.89
C VAL A 80 -2.47 15.31 -21.28
N SER A 81 -1.31 14.68 -21.33
CA SER A 81 -0.59 14.45 -22.58
C SER A 81 -1.27 13.36 -23.41
N LEU A 82 -1.21 13.49 -24.73
CA LEU A 82 -1.68 12.46 -25.66
C LEU A 82 -0.95 11.12 -25.44
N HIS A 83 0.35 11.16 -25.12
CA HIS A 83 1.13 9.95 -24.85
C HIS A 83 0.57 9.15 -23.67
N VAL A 84 0.14 9.82 -22.59
CA VAL A 84 -0.48 9.13 -21.44
C VAL A 84 -1.80 8.48 -21.85
N ILE A 85 -2.62 9.21 -22.62
CA ILE A 85 -3.92 8.70 -23.09
C ILE A 85 -3.71 7.45 -23.96
N GLU A 86 -2.80 7.50 -24.92
CA GLU A 86 -2.49 6.38 -25.82
C GLU A 86 -1.99 5.15 -25.05
N ARG A 87 -1.03 5.34 -24.15
CA ARG A 87 -0.44 4.28 -23.32
C ARG A 87 -1.46 3.67 -22.36
N PHE A 88 -2.29 4.49 -21.73
CA PHE A 88 -3.37 4.04 -20.85
C PHE A 88 -4.42 3.24 -21.64
N ASN A 89 -4.79 3.69 -22.83
CA ASN A 89 -5.75 2.98 -23.68
C ASN A 89 -5.20 1.65 -24.17
N ALA A 90 -3.90 1.56 -24.49
CA ALA A 90 -3.24 0.30 -24.81
C ALA A 90 -3.24 -0.67 -23.62
N TRP A 91 -2.99 -0.18 -22.40
CA TRP A 91 -3.16 -0.98 -21.19
C TRP A 91 -4.59 -1.50 -21.02
N ARG A 92 -5.58 -0.61 -21.21
CA ARG A 92 -7.00 -0.94 -21.09
C ARG A 92 -7.43 -1.98 -22.13
N SER A 93 -6.96 -1.89 -23.37
CA SER A 93 -7.31 -2.83 -24.44
C SER A 93 -6.60 -4.19 -24.30
N LYS A 94 -5.32 -4.19 -23.92
CA LYS A 94 -4.51 -5.42 -23.88
C LYS A 94 -4.67 -6.24 -22.62
N THR A 95 -4.97 -5.60 -21.49
CA THR A 95 -4.93 -6.28 -20.19
C THR A 95 -6.31 -6.53 -19.57
N LEU A 96 -7.36 -5.82 -20.01
CA LEU A 96 -8.70 -5.98 -19.42
C LEU A 96 -9.62 -6.82 -20.31
N PRO A 97 -10.12 -7.98 -19.85
CA PRO A 97 -10.95 -8.85 -20.65
C PRO A 97 -12.32 -8.23 -20.97
N GLY A 98 -12.76 -8.40 -22.22
CA GLY A 98 -14.10 -7.96 -22.66
C GLY A 98 -14.23 -6.47 -22.98
N ILE A 99 -13.15 -5.69 -22.85
CA ILE A 99 -13.12 -4.29 -23.28
C ILE A 99 -12.58 -4.22 -24.70
N SER A 100 -13.47 -4.03 -25.68
CA SER A 100 -13.06 -3.86 -27.09
C SER A 100 -12.44 -2.47 -27.29
N ALA A 101 -11.27 -2.42 -27.94
CA ALA A 101 -10.55 -1.19 -28.27
C ALA A 101 -11.36 -0.22 -29.16
N ASP A 102 -12.27 -0.76 -29.97
CA ASP A 102 -12.90 -0.06 -31.10
C ASP A 102 -14.32 0.46 -30.86
N LYS A 103 -14.89 0.31 -29.67
CA LYS A 103 -16.14 1.01 -29.38
C LYS A 103 -15.80 2.44 -28.97
N SER A 104 -15.76 3.32 -29.98
CA SER A 104 -16.23 4.70 -29.81
C SER A 104 -17.48 4.59 -28.95
N VAL A 105 -17.37 5.04 -27.71
CA VAL A 105 -18.55 5.06 -26.86
C VAL A 105 -19.37 6.19 -27.45
N ASP A 106 -20.42 5.87 -28.21
CA ASP A 106 -21.46 6.82 -28.62
C ASP A 106 -22.22 7.42 -27.41
N ASN A 107 -21.72 7.16 -26.20
CA ASN A 107 -22.13 7.86 -25.02
C ASN A 107 -21.77 9.34 -25.16
N PRO A 108 -22.70 10.24 -24.82
CA PRO A 108 -22.35 11.63 -24.66
C PRO A 108 -21.16 11.75 -23.70
N ALA A 109 -20.27 12.72 -23.90
CA ALA A 109 -19.10 12.95 -23.04
C ALA A 109 -19.44 13.11 -21.54
N TRP A 110 -20.71 13.36 -21.21
CA TRP A 110 -21.27 13.49 -19.86
C TRP A 110 -21.95 12.21 -19.32
N GLY A 111 -22.08 11.16 -20.13
CA GLY A 111 -22.77 9.91 -19.78
C GLY A 111 -21.81 8.82 -19.29
N TYR A 112 -21.84 8.53 -17.99
CA TYR A 112 -21.09 7.40 -17.43
C TYR A 112 -21.88 6.09 -17.57
N THR A 113 -21.31 5.11 -18.28
CA THR A 113 -21.81 3.74 -18.29
C THR A 113 -20.72 2.81 -17.78
N PRO A 114 -20.86 2.22 -16.57
CA PRO A 114 -19.85 1.31 -16.05
C PRO A 114 -19.76 0.08 -16.93
N GLN A 115 -18.57 -0.23 -17.44
CA GLN A 115 -18.32 -1.51 -18.11
C GLN A 115 -18.15 -2.61 -17.07
N LEU A 116 -18.93 -3.68 -17.19
CA LEU A 116 -18.79 -4.86 -16.35
C LEU A 116 -17.70 -5.75 -16.94
N LEU A 117 -16.67 -6.05 -16.14
CA LEU A 117 -15.66 -7.04 -16.51
C LEU A 117 -16.23 -8.45 -16.30
N SER A 118 -15.78 -9.41 -17.10
CA SER A 118 -16.18 -10.82 -16.97
C SER A 118 -15.42 -11.55 -15.85
N THR A 119 -14.87 -10.84 -14.87
CA THR A 119 -14.04 -11.38 -13.79
C THR A 119 -14.31 -10.64 -12.48
N THR A 120 -13.93 -11.24 -11.34
CA THR A 120 -14.01 -10.58 -10.03
C THR A 120 -12.91 -9.53 -9.87
N LEU A 121 -13.03 -8.66 -8.86
CA LEU A 121 -12.00 -7.66 -8.57
C LEU A 121 -10.67 -8.33 -8.22
N GLU A 122 -10.71 -9.40 -7.42
CA GLU A 122 -9.53 -10.17 -7.03
C GLU A 122 -8.85 -10.80 -8.25
N GLY A 123 -9.64 -11.39 -9.16
CA GLY A 123 -9.14 -11.94 -10.41
C GLY A 123 -8.52 -10.89 -11.32
N ALA A 124 -9.14 -9.71 -11.43
CA ALA A 124 -8.59 -8.59 -12.18
C ALA A 124 -7.28 -8.09 -11.55
N LEU A 125 -7.24 -7.88 -10.24
CA LEU A 125 -6.02 -7.45 -9.52
C LEU A 125 -4.89 -8.47 -9.65
N ALA A 126 -5.21 -9.77 -9.59
CA ALA A 126 -4.26 -10.85 -9.80
C ALA A 126 -3.66 -10.84 -11.21
N ASP A 127 -4.49 -10.67 -12.26
CA ASP A 127 -3.99 -10.60 -13.63
C ASP A 127 -3.12 -9.35 -13.86
N GLN A 128 -3.55 -8.19 -13.35
CA GLN A 128 -2.76 -6.95 -13.41
C GLN A 128 -1.42 -7.08 -12.69
N LEU A 129 -1.39 -7.79 -11.55
CA LEU A 129 -0.15 -8.10 -10.86
C LEU A 129 0.76 -8.99 -11.72
N GLY A 130 0.19 -9.94 -12.47
CA GLY A 130 0.91 -10.73 -13.46
C GLY A 130 1.56 -9.88 -14.56
N TRP A 131 0.86 -8.87 -15.08
CA TRP A 131 1.39 -7.95 -16.10
C TRP A 131 2.59 -7.13 -15.62
N ILE A 132 2.47 -6.47 -14.46
CA ILE A 132 3.60 -5.70 -13.90
C ILE A 132 4.74 -6.63 -13.48
N THR A 133 4.45 -7.86 -13.02
CA THR A 133 5.48 -8.87 -12.73
C THR A 133 6.23 -9.27 -14.00
N GLY A 134 5.53 -9.42 -15.13
CA GLY A 134 6.16 -9.65 -16.43
C GLY A 134 7.04 -8.48 -16.88
N TRP A 135 6.59 -7.24 -16.70
CA TRP A 135 7.41 -6.06 -16.94
C TRP A 135 8.68 -6.07 -16.06
N ARG A 136 8.55 -6.35 -14.76
CA ARG A 136 9.67 -6.45 -13.83
C ARG A 136 10.64 -7.56 -14.21
N ILE A 137 10.18 -8.72 -14.70
CA ILE A 137 11.08 -9.78 -15.18
C ILE A 137 11.91 -9.27 -16.36
N GLY A 138 11.30 -8.66 -17.37
CA GLY A 138 12.04 -8.13 -18.53
C GLY A 138 12.92 -6.90 -18.25
N ARG A 139 12.63 -6.15 -17.17
CA ARG A 139 13.42 -4.98 -16.75
C ARG A 139 14.48 -5.27 -15.69
N TYR A 140 14.18 -6.08 -14.69
CA TYR A 140 14.99 -6.32 -13.49
C TYR A 140 15.67 -7.69 -13.46
N VAL A 141 15.26 -8.65 -14.29
CA VAL A 141 15.77 -10.04 -14.26
C VAL A 141 16.08 -10.59 -15.65
N ASN A 142 16.40 -9.71 -16.59
CA ASN A 142 16.69 -10.10 -17.97
C ASN A 142 18.15 -10.51 -18.19
N ASP A 143 19.04 -10.30 -17.21
CA ASP A 143 20.38 -10.87 -17.18
C ASP A 143 20.59 -11.66 -15.88
N GLU A 144 20.26 -12.95 -15.89
CA GLU A 144 20.40 -13.80 -14.69
C GLU A 144 21.85 -14.01 -14.24
N LYS A 145 22.83 -13.82 -15.13
CA LYS A 145 24.24 -14.20 -14.89
C LYS A 145 25.14 -13.02 -14.56
N SER A 146 24.69 -11.79 -14.81
CA SER A 146 25.44 -10.58 -14.51
C SER A 146 24.54 -9.49 -13.90
N ASP A 147 25.14 -8.37 -13.53
CA ASP A 147 24.45 -7.20 -12.96
C ASP A 147 24.16 -6.15 -14.05
N ASN A 148 23.78 -6.58 -15.25
CA ASN A 148 23.54 -5.74 -16.43
C ASN A 148 22.07 -5.78 -16.92
N ASP A 149 21.13 -5.93 -16.00
CA ASP A 149 19.70 -5.89 -16.27
C ASP A 149 19.29 -4.58 -16.99
N SER A 150 18.24 -4.66 -17.81
CA SER A 150 17.92 -3.62 -18.80
C SER A 150 17.47 -2.30 -18.18
N TYR A 151 16.90 -2.33 -16.97
CA TYR A 151 16.47 -1.12 -16.25
C TYR A 151 17.58 -0.07 -16.13
N LYS A 152 18.84 -0.51 -15.96
CA LYS A 152 20.00 0.39 -15.77
C LYS A 152 20.26 1.30 -16.97
N ARG A 153 19.74 0.94 -18.14
CA ARG A 153 19.88 1.68 -19.39
C ARG A 153 18.61 2.45 -19.78
N GLN A 154 17.53 2.30 -19.02
CA GLN A 154 16.27 2.96 -19.35
C GLN A 154 16.27 4.42 -18.91
N PRO A 155 15.62 5.33 -19.67
CA PRO A 155 15.52 6.74 -19.31
C PRO A 155 14.93 6.98 -17.93
N TYR A 156 13.91 6.20 -17.53
CA TYR A 156 13.29 6.35 -16.21
C TYR A 156 14.27 6.07 -15.07
N PHE A 157 15.33 5.30 -15.29
CA PHE A 157 16.33 5.05 -14.25
C PHE A 157 17.46 6.07 -14.35
N THR A 158 18.01 6.28 -15.55
CA THR A 158 19.18 7.15 -15.75
C THR A 158 18.89 8.63 -15.51
N GLN A 159 17.62 9.04 -15.60
CA GLN A 159 17.16 10.42 -15.38
C GLN A 159 16.36 10.58 -14.08
N ALA A 160 16.25 9.53 -13.26
CA ALA A 160 15.60 9.62 -11.95
C ALA A 160 16.41 10.52 -11.02
N LYS A 161 15.73 11.18 -10.08
CA LYS A 161 16.36 12.12 -9.14
C LYS A 161 17.25 11.35 -8.17
N GLU A 162 18.48 11.82 -7.99
CA GLU A 162 19.40 11.26 -7.01
C GLU A 162 20.17 12.39 -6.34
N VAL A 163 19.77 12.75 -5.13
CA VAL A 163 20.47 13.73 -4.31
C VAL A 163 21.68 13.09 -3.62
N THR A 164 22.74 13.86 -3.44
CA THR A 164 23.90 13.39 -2.67
C THR A 164 23.57 13.34 -1.18
N ALA A 165 24.31 12.52 -0.42
CA ALA A 165 24.19 12.47 1.05
C ALA A 165 24.36 13.85 1.71
N TYR A 166 25.17 14.74 1.12
CA TYR A 166 25.32 16.11 1.60
C TYR A 166 24.04 16.93 1.41
N ILE A 167 23.48 16.94 0.18
CA ILE A 167 22.23 17.64 -0.12
C ILE A 167 21.09 17.11 0.77
N ALA A 168 20.95 15.79 0.86
CA ALA A 168 19.93 15.16 1.70
C ALA A 168 20.06 15.56 3.18
N SER A 169 21.30 15.78 3.67
CA SER A 169 21.54 16.23 5.04
C SER A 169 21.18 17.69 5.28
N GLU A 170 21.40 18.56 4.29
CA GLU A 170 21.04 19.97 4.37
C GLU A 170 19.51 20.14 4.29
N GLU A 171 18.84 19.45 3.36
CA GLU A 171 17.38 19.44 3.24
C GLU A 171 16.71 18.92 4.53
N ARG A 172 17.28 17.87 5.15
CA ARG A 172 16.80 17.37 6.45
C ARG A 172 16.92 18.42 7.56
N LYS A 173 18.05 19.13 7.64
CA LYS A 173 18.23 20.21 8.62
C LYS A 173 17.21 21.33 8.41
N ASP A 174 16.92 21.67 7.17
CA ASP A 174 15.97 22.72 6.85
C ASP A 174 14.53 22.31 7.19
N TYR A 175 14.16 21.05 6.92
CA TYR A 175 12.91 20.47 7.40
C TYR A 175 12.81 20.48 8.94
N GLU A 176 13.86 20.07 9.65
CA GLU A 176 13.87 20.08 11.12
C GLU A 176 13.69 21.50 11.69
N LYS A 177 14.33 22.51 11.08
CA LYS A 177 14.12 23.92 11.44
C LYS A 177 12.68 24.36 11.18
N GLU A 178 12.09 23.96 10.05
CA GLU A 178 10.70 24.28 9.73
C GLU A 178 9.75 23.68 10.77
N VAL A 179 9.94 22.40 11.11
CA VAL A 179 9.14 21.69 12.12
C VAL A 179 9.27 22.35 13.49
N ALA A 180 10.49 22.70 13.91
CA ALA A 180 10.72 23.41 15.17
C ALA A 180 10.03 24.77 15.23
N GLY A 181 9.84 25.43 14.09
CA GLY A 181 9.13 26.72 13.98
C GLY A 181 7.60 26.61 14.00
N LEU A 182 7.01 25.42 13.80
CA LEU A 182 5.56 25.25 13.68
C LEU A 182 4.76 25.67 14.90
N PRO A 183 5.17 25.39 16.16
CA PRO A 183 4.38 25.80 17.32
C PRO A 183 4.13 27.30 17.33
N ARG A 184 5.14 28.11 16.96
CA ARG A 184 5.00 29.57 16.85
C ARG A 184 4.07 29.97 15.72
N LYS A 185 4.23 29.38 14.52
CA LYS A 185 3.35 29.67 13.37
C LYS A 185 1.87 29.31 13.66
N ARG A 186 1.63 28.28 14.46
CA ARG A 186 0.28 27.86 14.87
C ARG A 186 -0.40 28.80 15.87
N LEU A 187 0.36 29.67 16.56
CA LEU A 187 -0.23 30.74 17.34
C LEU A 187 -0.91 31.80 16.44
N GLU A 188 -0.36 32.03 15.25
CA GLU A 188 -0.89 32.97 14.26
C GLU A 188 -1.97 32.32 13.38
N ASN A 189 -1.78 31.06 13.00
CA ASN A 189 -2.75 30.27 12.25
C ASN A 189 -2.92 28.87 12.87
N PRO A 190 -3.89 28.67 13.77
CA PRO A 190 -4.13 27.39 14.43
C PRO A 190 -4.39 26.23 13.47
N ASN A 191 -4.89 26.52 12.26
CA ASN A 191 -5.21 25.52 11.24
C ASN A 191 -4.05 25.24 10.29
N LEU A 192 -2.84 25.74 10.56
CA LEU A 192 -1.68 25.52 9.70
C LEU A 192 -1.34 24.01 9.66
N PRO A 193 -1.41 23.36 8.48
CA PRO A 193 -1.01 21.97 8.35
C PRO A 193 0.48 21.82 8.69
N GLY A 194 0.87 20.62 9.13
CA GLY A 194 2.28 20.30 9.24
C GLY A 194 2.97 20.32 7.87
N PRO A 195 4.30 20.55 7.82
CA PRO A 195 5.07 20.33 6.61
C PRO A 195 4.94 18.86 6.22
N ARG A 196 5.10 18.59 4.93
CA ARG A 196 5.17 17.21 4.44
C ARG A 196 6.35 16.52 5.08
N VAL A 197 6.20 15.24 5.41
CA VAL A 197 7.32 14.45 5.92
C VAL A 197 8.43 14.51 4.88
N TYR A 198 9.62 14.92 5.32
CA TYR A 198 10.77 14.99 4.44
C TYR A 198 11.26 13.58 4.12
N GLU A 199 11.47 13.34 2.83
CA GLU A 199 12.08 12.13 2.31
C GLU A 199 13.10 12.52 1.23
N PRO A 200 14.32 11.97 1.27
CA PRO A 200 15.35 12.29 0.30
C PRO A 200 15.01 11.72 -1.09
N ALA A 201 15.23 12.51 -2.14
CA ALA A 201 15.05 12.07 -3.54
C ALA A 201 16.25 11.24 -4.02
N ILE A 202 16.30 9.97 -3.59
CA ILE A 202 17.35 8.99 -3.90
C ILE A 202 16.79 7.85 -4.78
N ASP A 203 16.12 8.22 -5.85
CA ASP A 203 15.29 7.32 -6.65
C ASP A 203 16.11 6.22 -7.33
N GLN A 204 17.33 6.49 -7.80
CA GLN A 204 18.19 5.48 -8.43
C GLN A 204 18.63 4.44 -7.40
N THR A 205 18.98 4.90 -6.19
CA THR A 205 19.30 4.01 -5.07
C THR A 205 18.09 3.14 -4.70
N GLN A 206 16.90 3.74 -4.57
CA GLN A 206 15.67 3.00 -4.22
C GLN A 206 15.25 2.01 -5.31
N LEU A 207 15.26 2.42 -6.59
CA LEU A 207 14.90 1.58 -7.73
C LEU A 207 15.90 0.44 -7.97
N SER A 208 17.20 0.66 -7.76
CA SER A 208 18.21 -0.40 -7.89
C SER A 208 18.07 -1.45 -6.80
N GLN A 209 17.79 -1.04 -5.55
CA GLN A 209 17.48 -1.96 -4.44
C GLN A 209 16.15 -2.70 -4.66
N ALA A 210 15.16 -2.04 -5.27
CA ALA A 210 13.93 -2.64 -5.78
C ALA A 210 14.18 -3.77 -6.78
N ALA A 211 14.97 -3.47 -7.82
CA ALA A 211 15.33 -4.45 -8.83
C ALA A 211 16.09 -5.63 -8.24
N ALA A 212 17.07 -5.39 -7.36
CA ALA A 212 17.87 -6.43 -6.72
C ALA A 212 17.02 -7.35 -5.84
N GLU A 213 16.07 -6.80 -5.06
CA GLU A 213 15.15 -7.61 -4.25
C GLU A 213 14.23 -8.45 -5.13
N PHE A 214 13.63 -7.86 -6.17
CA PHE A 214 12.79 -8.59 -7.11
C PHE A 214 13.55 -9.75 -7.76
N LYS A 215 14.79 -9.52 -8.18
CA LYS A 215 15.67 -10.53 -8.78
C LYS A 215 16.00 -11.65 -7.81
N SER A 216 16.33 -11.32 -6.56
CA SER A 216 16.58 -12.31 -5.50
C SER A 216 15.35 -13.18 -5.26
N ASP A 217 14.17 -12.56 -5.15
CA ASP A 217 12.90 -13.25 -4.91
C ASP A 217 12.50 -14.15 -6.09
N TYR A 218 12.69 -13.68 -7.32
CA TYR A 218 12.35 -14.44 -8.54
C TYR A 218 13.29 -15.64 -8.73
N THR A 219 14.59 -15.46 -8.50
CA THR A 219 15.61 -16.50 -8.69
C THR A 219 15.71 -17.47 -7.52
N GLY A 220 15.13 -17.13 -6.37
CA GLY A 220 15.22 -17.92 -5.13
C GLY A 220 16.57 -17.79 -4.42
N GLN A 221 17.33 -16.73 -4.73
CA GLN A 221 18.57 -16.41 -4.04
C GLN A 221 18.26 -15.80 -2.66
N LYS A 222 19.11 -16.04 -1.66
CA LYS A 222 18.93 -15.44 -0.33
C LYS A 222 19.18 -13.94 -0.40
N ARG A 223 18.23 -13.16 0.13
CA ARG A 223 18.37 -11.71 0.28
C ARG A 223 19.58 -11.39 1.15
N GLU A 224 20.44 -10.46 0.74
CA GLU A 224 21.40 -9.84 1.65
C GLU A 224 20.63 -8.88 2.58
N GLN A 225 20.41 -9.30 3.82
CA GLN A 225 19.83 -8.40 4.83
C GLN A 225 20.88 -7.39 5.28
N THR A 226 20.65 -6.12 4.97
CA THR A 226 21.57 -5.02 5.29
C THR A 226 21.49 -4.56 6.74
N SER A 227 20.57 -5.08 7.57
CA SER A 227 20.52 -4.72 9.00
C SER A 227 20.00 -5.84 9.92
N LYS A 228 20.50 -5.86 11.16
CA LYS A 228 20.01 -6.73 12.26
C LYS A 228 18.76 -6.19 12.96
N ALA A 229 18.40 -4.94 12.71
CA ALA A 229 17.25 -4.28 13.35
C ALA A 229 15.90 -4.90 12.91
N GLY A 230 15.91 -5.63 11.80
CA GLY A 230 14.75 -6.27 11.20
C GLY A 230 14.23 -7.56 11.85
N MET A 231 14.87 -8.12 12.87
CA MET A 231 14.41 -9.42 13.40
C MET A 231 13.03 -9.38 14.08
N PHE A 232 12.51 -8.18 14.37
CA PHE A 232 11.26 -7.97 15.12
C PHE A 232 10.50 -6.76 14.61
N PHE A 233 9.16 -6.85 14.58
CA PHE A 233 8.30 -5.68 14.45
C PHE A 233 7.85 -5.22 15.82
N ASP A 234 8.12 -3.95 16.14
CA ASP A 234 7.70 -3.36 17.41
C ASP A 234 6.23 -2.97 17.30
N VAL A 235 5.40 -3.70 18.05
CA VAL A 235 3.98 -3.42 18.13
C VAL A 235 3.78 -2.29 19.13
N VAL A 236 3.58 -1.07 18.63
CA VAL A 236 3.10 0.04 19.46
C VAL A 236 1.58 -0.09 19.56
N LEU A 237 1.12 -0.52 20.74
CA LEU A 237 -0.25 -0.97 21.02
C LEU A 237 -1.30 0.16 21.07
N ARG A 238 -1.06 1.32 20.43
CA ARG A 238 -1.89 2.49 20.72
C ARG A 238 -3.28 2.52 20.06
N ASP A 239 -3.52 1.75 19.00
CA ASP A 239 -4.87 1.45 18.43
C ASP A 239 -4.80 0.44 17.24
N ALA A 240 -3.69 -0.30 17.11
CA ALA A 240 -3.38 -1.04 15.90
C ALA A 240 -4.21 -2.32 15.73
N VAL A 241 -4.46 -2.67 14.47
CA VAL A 241 -4.90 -4.02 14.08
C VAL A 241 -3.77 -4.64 13.26
N TYR A 242 -3.17 -5.71 13.79
CA TYR A 242 -2.15 -6.48 13.07
C TYR A 242 -2.74 -7.81 12.66
N LEU A 243 -2.64 -8.13 11.37
CA LEU A 243 -3.20 -9.33 10.75
C LEU A 243 -2.07 -10.09 10.06
N LEU A 244 -2.04 -11.41 10.25
CA LEU A 244 -1.14 -12.26 9.49
C LEU A 244 -1.90 -12.94 8.36
N ASN A 245 -1.34 -12.85 7.16
CA ASN A 245 -1.79 -13.62 6.02
C ASN A 245 -1.26 -15.06 6.15
N GLU A 246 -2.15 -16.03 6.18
CA GLU A 246 -1.81 -17.46 6.24
C GLU A 246 -1.98 -18.19 4.91
N ASN A 247 -2.41 -17.48 3.85
CA ASN A 247 -2.41 -18.07 2.52
C ASN A 247 -1.01 -18.56 2.14
N ASP A 248 -0.97 -19.68 1.40
CA ASP A 248 0.26 -20.32 0.95
C ASP A 248 1.09 -19.37 0.06
N GLU A 249 2.00 -18.64 0.70
CA GLU A 249 2.92 -17.69 0.06
C GLU A 249 3.78 -18.37 -1.00
N SER A 250 4.07 -19.66 -0.84
CA SER A 250 4.84 -20.44 -1.81
C SER A 250 4.01 -20.69 -3.07
N LYS A 251 2.72 -20.99 -2.92
CA LYS A 251 1.79 -21.13 -4.04
C LYS A 251 1.56 -19.80 -4.76
N ASP A 252 1.39 -18.72 -4.01
CA ASP A 252 1.25 -17.38 -4.60
C ASP A 252 2.49 -16.98 -5.38
N HIS A 253 3.67 -17.20 -4.79
CA HIS A 253 4.95 -16.98 -5.45
C HIS A 253 5.07 -17.80 -6.73
N ALA A 254 4.81 -19.10 -6.69
CA ALA A 254 4.85 -19.97 -7.86
C ALA A 254 3.88 -19.52 -8.97
N THR A 255 2.67 -19.10 -8.58
CA THR A 255 1.65 -18.59 -9.52
C THR A 255 2.11 -17.29 -10.17
N LEU A 256 2.51 -16.29 -9.39
CA LEU A 256 2.97 -15.00 -9.91
C LEU A 256 4.26 -15.13 -10.72
N ARG A 257 5.15 -16.04 -10.34
CA ARG A 257 6.36 -16.36 -11.10
C ARG A 257 6.02 -16.92 -12.47
N SER A 258 5.12 -17.91 -12.54
CA SER A 258 4.74 -18.54 -13.80
C SER A 258 3.96 -17.59 -14.71
N GLU A 259 2.97 -16.87 -14.18
CA GLU A 259 2.21 -15.88 -14.93
C GLU A 259 3.08 -14.69 -15.37
N GLY A 260 3.91 -14.17 -14.46
CA GLY A 260 4.86 -13.12 -14.78
C GLY A 260 5.80 -13.51 -15.92
N LYS A 261 6.36 -14.73 -15.88
CA LYS A 261 7.21 -15.24 -16.96
C LYS A 261 6.46 -15.25 -18.31
N ARG A 262 5.23 -15.80 -18.32
CA ARG A 262 4.37 -15.82 -19.51
C ARG A 262 4.10 -14.40 -20.03
N ARG A 263 3.82 -13.43 -19.16
CA ARG A 263 3.61 -12.02 -19.54
C ARG A 263 4.90 -11.36 -20.03
N SER A 264 6.05 -11.68 -19.46
CA SER A 264 7.35 -11.17 -19.92
C SER A 264 7.63 -11.60 -21.36
N GLU A 265 7.33 -12.85 -21.71
CA GLU A 265 7.48 -13.37 -23.09
C GLU A 265 6.50 -12.70 -24.08
N GLN A 266 5.41 -12.10 -23.60
CA GLN A 266 4.49 -11.29 -24.41
C GLN A 266 4.97 -9.84 -24.57
N LEU A 267 5.58 -9.28 -23.53
CA LEU A 267 6.00 -7.87 -23.49
C LEU A 267 7.34 -7.64 -24.21
N PHE A 268 8.27 -8.60 -24.12
CA PHE A 268 9.65 -8.44 -24.59
C PHE A 268 10.04 -9.53 -25.57
N ARG A 269 10.88 -9.16 -26.55
CA ARG A 269 11.36 -10.08 -27.60
C ARG A 269 12.76 -10.64 -27.35
N ASP A 270 13.49 -10.07 -26.40
CA ASP A 270 14.88 -10.43 -26.12
C ASP A 270 15.27 -10.22 -24.66
N THR A 271 16.46 -10.68 -24.31
CA THR A 271 17.07 -10.52 -22.98
C THR A 271 17.65 -9.13 -22.75
N GLN A 272 17.48 -8.18 -23.67
CA GLN A 272 17.88 -6.79 -23.49
C GLN A 272 16.71 -5.91 -23.04
N GLY A 273 15.54 -6.51 -22.80
CA GLY A 273 14.33 -5.80 -22.44
C GLY A 273 13.75 -4.99 -23.61
N THR A 274 14.01 -5.39 -24.86
CA THR A 274 13.40 -4.71 -25.99
C THR A 274 11.92 -5.09 -26.10
N PRO A 275 11.00 -4.12 -26.21
CA PRO A 275 9.59 -4.42 -26.41
C PRO A 275 9.35 -5.31 -27.64
N GLY A 276 8.27 -6.09 -27.58
CA GLY A 276 7.79 -6.90 -28.70
C GLY A 276 7.42 -6.06 -29.93
N ALA A 277 7.12 -6.74 -31.05
CA ALA A 277 6.75 -6.09 -32.31
C ALA A 277 5.30 -5.57 -32.34
N ASP A 278 4.43 -5.99 -31.41
CA ASP A 278 3.06 -5.48 -31.28
C ASP A 278 3.10 -4.03 -30.76
N PRO A 279 2.63 -3.03 -31.55
CA PRO A 279 2.66 -1.63 -31.16
C PRO A 279 1.92 -1.32 -29.86
N GLU A 280 0.78 -1.97 -29.60
CA GLU A 280 0.01 -1.75 -28.38
C GLU A 280 0.71 -2.36 -27.15
N MET A 281 1.40 -3.50 -27.32
CA MET A 281 2.23 -4.04 -26.23
C MET A 281 3.46 -3.17 -25.97
N ALA A 282 4.04 -2.55 -27.01
CA ALA A 282 5.12 -1.59 -26.84
C ALA A 282 4.66 -0.33 -26.08
N LEU A 283 3.44 0.15 -26.34
CA LEU A 283 2.81 1.23 -25.56
C LEU A 283 2.58 0.82 -24.10
N LEU A 284 2.17 -0.43 -23.85
CA LEU A 284 2.05 -0.96 -22.49
C LEU A 284 3.39 -1.00 -21.75
N VAL A 285 4.47 -1.43 -22.40
CA VAL A 285 5.83 -1.37 -21.82
C VAL A 285 6.21 0.08 -21.52
N ALA A 286 5.94 1.01 -22.44
CA ALA A 286 6.20 2.43 -22.23
C ALA A 286 5.38 3.04 -21.07
N LEU A 287 4.14 2.58 -20.86
CA LEU A 287 3.34 2.97 -19.70
C LEU A 287 4.04 2.57 -18.40
N PHE A 288 4.51 1.33 -18.30
CA PHE A 288 5.22 0.86 -17.12
C PHE A 288 6.57 1.59 -16.92
N ASP A 289 7.28 1.85 -18.02
CA ASP A 289 8.57 2.54 -17.98
C ASP A 289 8.43 4.00 -17.54
N ASP A 290 7.44 4.74 -18.03
CA ASP A 290 7.40 6.20 -17.88
C ASP A 290 6.26 6.74 -17.02
N GLN A 291 5.25 5.94 -16.69
CA GLN A 291 4.05 6.41 -15.96
C GLN A 291 3.78 5.66 -14.66
N ILE A 292 4.03 4.35 -14.62
CA ILE A 292 3.73 3.55 -13.43
C ILE A 292 4.90 3.62 -12.45
N HIS A 293 4.64 4.08 -11.23
CA HIS A 293 5.63 4.12 -10.16
C HIS A 293 5.76 2.76 -9.46
N ASP A 294 6.87 2.55 -8.77
CA ASP A 294 7.06 1.43 -7.86
C ASP A 294 6.99 1.93 -6.41
N SER A 295 5.79 1.90 -5.84
CA SER A 295 5.59 2.30 -4.45
C SER A 295 6.40 1.47 -3.45
N ARG A 296 6.85 0.25 -3.81
CA ARG A 296 7.68 -0.59 -2.93
C ARG A 296 9.14 -0.15 -2.94
N ALA A 297 9.62 0.50 -4.01
CA ALA A 297 10.95 1.10 -4.02
C ALA A 297 11.04 2.25 -2.99
N TRP A 298 9.93 3.00 -2.86
CA TRP A 298 9.79 4.17 -2.02
C TRP A 298 9.36 3.87 -0.56
N PHE A 299 8.39 2.97 -0.37
CA PHE A 299 7.67 2.82 0.90
C PHE A 299 8.57 2.53 2.11
N MET A 300 8.52 3.44 3.10
CA MET A 300 9.22 3.39 4.40
C MET A 300 10.75 3.27 4.32
N HIS A 301 11.37 3.56 3.18
CA HIS A 301 12.81 3.38 2.99
C HIS A 301 13.64 4.23 3.97
N ASP A 302 13.32 5.52 4.10
CA ASP A 302 14.02 6.43 5.02
C ASP A 302 13.75 6.08 6.50
N ALA A 303 12.52 5.69 6.82
CA ALA A 303 12.10 5.40 8.20
C ALA A 303 12.67 4.08 8.76
N LEU A 304 12.82 3.06 7.91
CA LEU A 304 13.23 1.72 8.34
C LEU A 304 14.71 1.41 8.07
N THR A 305 15.42 2.31 7.37
CA THR A 305 16.79 2.13 6.83
C THR A 305 17.01 0.79 6.08
N THR A 306 15.90 0.10 5.80
CA THR A 306 15.75 -1.25 5.24
C THR A 306 14.36 -1.33 4.62
N ARG A 307 14.14 -2.27 3.69
CA ARG A 307 12.82 -2.49 3.08
C ARG A 307 12.01 -3.47 3.93
N GLU A 308 10.68 -3.30 3.94
CA GLU A 308 9.76 -4.12 4.74
C GLU A 308 9.99 -5.62 4.49
N MET A 309 10.27 -6.36 5.57
CA MET A 309 10.83 -7.71 5.48
C MET A 309 9.83 -8.82 5.18
N TRP A 310 8.55 -8.57 5.44
CA TRP A 310 7.49 -9.58 5.37
C TRP A 310 6.56 -9.41 4.17
N ALA A 311 6.68 -8.29 3.48
CA ALA A 311 6.09 -8.11 2.17
C ALA A 311 7.15 -8.44 1.10
N GLY A 312 6.70 -8.67 -0.12
CA GLY A 312 7.54 -8.92 -1.29
C GLY A 312 6.79 -8.55 -2.57
N TYR A 313 7.47 -8.61 -3.70
CA TYR A 313 6.80 -8.40 -4.99
C TYR A 313 5.87 -9.56 -5.41
N PHE A 314 6.08 -10.74 -4.82
CA PHE A 314 5.34 -11.97 -5.11
C PHE A 314 4.18 -12.20 -4.14
N PHE A 315 3.47 -11.12 -3.79
CA PHE A 315 2.30 -11.16 -2.92
C PHE A 315 1.12 -10.43 -3.56
N TYR A 316 -0.06 -11.02 -3.46
CA TYR A 316 -1.28 -10.34 -3.89
C TYR A 316 -1.72 -9.30 -2.85
N ARG A 317 -2.27 -8.20 -3.34
CA ARG A 317 -2.79 -7.13 -2.51
C ARG A 317 -4.00 -7.61 -1.71
N MET A 318 -3.94 -7.41 -0.39
CA MET A 318 -5.09 -7.59 0.48
C MET A 318 -6.19 -6.58 0.14
N THR A 319 -7.40 -7.09 -0.07
CA THR A 319 -8.60 -6.29 -0.39
C THR A 319 -9.71 -6.63 0.59
N TYR A 320 -10.42 -5.61 1.08
CA TYR A 320 -11.50 -5.76 2.04
C TYR A 320 -12.84 -5.36 1.40
N PHE A 321 -13.88 -6.13 1.68
CA PHE A 321 -15.24 -5.94 1.18
C PHE A 321 -16.22 -5.91 2.35
N GLY A 322 -16.38 -4.72 2.97
CA GLY A 322 -17.15 -4.62 4.20
C GLY A 322 -16.49 -5.42 5.33
N ASN A 323 -17.15 -6.48 5.79
CA ASN A 323 -16.59 -7.39 6.80
C ASN A 323 -15.71 -8.48 6.21
N ASP A 324 -15.74 -8.66 4.89
CA ASP A 324 -15.05 -9.74 4.19
C ASP A 324 -13.67 -9.29 3.70
N ASN A 325 -12.81 -10.25 3.38
CA ASN A 325 -11.48 -10.02 2.86
C ASN A 325 -11.12 -11.05 1.79
N SER A 326 -10.29 -10.63 0.83
CA SER A 326 -9.92 -11.43 -0.35
C SER A 326 -9.10 -12.68 -0.05
N ARG A 327 -8.59 -12.83 1.17
CA ARG A 327 -7.68 -13.91 1.62
C ARG A 327 -7.84 -14.13 3.11
N ASP A 328 -7.60 -15.34 3.60
CA ASP A 328 -7.77 -15.63 5.02
C ASP A 328 -6.72 -14.91 5.88
N LEU A 329 -7.19 -14.28 6.96
CA LEU A 329 -6.36 -13.50 7.87
C LEU A 329 -6.52 -13.97 9.31
N SER A 330 -5.40 -14.08 10.03
CA SER A 330 -5.35 -14.34 11.46
C SER A 330 -5.23 -13.02 12.24
N PRO A 331 -6.14 -12.72 13.20
CA PRO A 331 -6.09 -11.48 13.98
C PRO A 331 -5.05 -11.57 15.09
N VAL A 332 -3.94 -10.85 14.97
CA VAL A 332 -2.86 -10.89 15.99
C VAL A 332 -3.03 -9.82 17.06
N VAL A 333 -3.39 -8.61 16.66
CA VAL A 333 -3.64 -7.49 17.57
C VAL A 333 -4.94 -6.83 17.17
N VAL A 334 -5.78 -6.51 18.15
CA VAL A 334 -6.97 -5.70 17.94
C VAL A 334 -7.08 -4.68 19.07
N ALA A 335 -7.29 -3.40 18.71
CA ALA A 335 -7.46 -2.30 19.66
C ALA A 335 -6.35 -2.26 20.73
N GLY A 336 -5.10 -2.45 20.31
CA GLY A 336 -3.96 -2.40 21.22
C GLY A 336 -3.80 -3.58 22.16
N ARG A 337 -4.53 -4.69 21.95
CA ARG A 337 -4.33 -5.93 22.71
C ARG A 337 -3.90 -7.05 21.78
N ILE A 338 -2.82 -7.73 22.14
CA ILE A 338 -2.39 -8.97 21.48
C ILE A 338 -3.39 -10.06 21.84
N LEU A 339 -4.00 -10.66 20.83
CA LEU A 339 -5.02 -11.67 21.03
C LEU A 339 -4.40 -13.00 21.49
N GLY A 340 -5.05 -13.63 22.47
CA GLY A 340 -4.65 -14.94 22.96
C GLY A 340 -3.39 -14.97 23.81
N VAL A 341 -2.82 -13.83 24.21
CA VAL A 341 -1.59 -13.78 25.04
C VAL A 341 -1.88 -13.13 26.41
N ALA A 342 -1.29 -13.69 27.47
CA ALA A 342 -1.31 -13.09 28.80
C ALA A 342 -0.33 -11.90 28.85
N MET A 343 -0.84 -10.67 28.75
CA MET A 343 -0.01 -9.46 28.80
C MET A 343 0.48 -9.20 30.23
N ILE A 344 1.75 -8.80 30.38
CA ILE A 344 2.38 -8.47 31.67
C ILE A 344 2.13 -6.99 31.96
N ALA A 345 1.65 -6.69 33.17
CA ALA A 345 1.52 -5.30 33.63
C ALA A 345 2.90 -4.63 33.71
N GLY A 346 3.13 -3.61 32.87
CA GLY A 346 4.36 -2.80 32.86
C GLY A 346 5.21 -2.92 31.58
N ALA A 347 4.97 -3.91 30.72
CA ALA A 347 5.59 -3.98 29.41
C ALA A 347 4.83 -3.08 28.41
N THR A 348 5.52 -2.09 27.82
CA THR A 348 4.92 -1.14 26.88
C THR A 348 5.14 -1.50 25.41
N VAL A 349 6.03 -2.45 25.12
CA VAL A 349 6.40 -2.83 23.75
C VAL A 349 6.57 -4.34 23.66
N TYR A 350 5.87 -4.94 22.70
CA TYR A 350 5.97 -6.36 22.37
C TYR A 350 6.49 -6.51 20.94
N GLY A 351 7.29 -7.55 20.72
CA GLY A 351 7.75 -7.97 19.40
C GLY A 351 6.98 -9.19 18.90
N ILE A 352 6.60 -9.20 17.62
CA ILE A 352 6.10 -10.41 16.94
C ILE A 352 7.22 -10.99 16.07
N LYS A 353 7.45 -12.29 16.19
CA LYS A 353 8.39 -13.06 15.36
C LYS A 353 7.67 -14.21 14.68
N ARG A 354 7.55 -14.17 13.35
CA ARG A 354 6.95 -15.28 12.57
C ARG A 354 7.88 -16.48 12.52
N GLY A 355 7.32 -17.70 12.52
CA GLY A 355 8.02 -18.91 12.10
C GLY A 355 8.32 -18.81 10.61
N GLY A 356 9.57 -19.11 10.22
CA GLY A 356 10.05 -18.80 8.87
C GLY A 356 9.34 -19.60 7.77
N ALA A 357 8.75 -18.90 6.79
CA ALA A 357 8.30 -19.47 5.52
C ALA A 357 9.26 -19.23 4.34
N LEU A 358 10.31 -18.42 4.50
CA LEU A 358 11.41 -18.34 3.52
C LEU A 358 12.74 -18.11 4.24
N GLY A 359 13.55 -19.16 4.32
CA GLY A 359 14.94 -19.08 4.81
C GLY A 359 15.26 -19.85 6.09
N GLY A 360 14.69 -21.04 6.29
CA GLY A 360 15.14 -21.96 7.35
C GLY A 360 14.28 -23.22 7.35
N LEU A 361 14.92 -24.39 7.28
CA LEU A 361 14.28 -25.70 7.36
C LEU A 361 13.26 -25.78 8.50
N GLY A 362 11.98 -26.02 8.17
CA GLY A 362 10.97 -26.31 9.19
C GLY A 362 9.55 -25.91 8.79
N GLY A 363 9.04 -26.47 7.68
CA GLY A 363 7.60 -26.50 7.48
C GLY A 363 6.96 -27.28 8.64
N LEU A 364 6.04 -26.64 9.36
CA LEU A 364 5.27 -27.25 10.44
C LEU A 364 4.25 -28.25 9.85
N ALA A 365 4.76 -29.42 9.48
CA ALA A 365 3.96 -30.61 9.30
C ALA A 365 3.97 -31.41 10.61
N GLY A 366 2.85 -31.37 11.34
CA GLY A 366 2.46 -32.37 12.34
C GLY A 366 2.87 -32.13 13.79
N GLY A 367 1.88 -31.91 14.67
CA GLY A 367 2.04 -32.00 16.12
C GLY A 367 0.95 -31.27 16.90
N ILE A 368 0.28 -31.96 17.82
CA ILE A 368 -0.89 -31.50 18.58
C ILE A 368 -0.45 -30.54 19.72
N GLY A 369 -1.04 -29.33 19.76
CA GLY A 369 -0.91 -28.34 20.85
C GLY A 369 0.16 -27.26 20.63
N ALA A 370 -0.24 -25.97 20.61
CA ALA A 370 0.60 -24.77 20.40
C ALA A 370 1.37 -24.65 19.06
N ALA A 371 1.52 -25.72 18.28
CA ALA A 371 2.25 -25.74 17.00
C ALA A 371 1.49 -25.14 15.79
N THR A 372 0.25 -24.66 15.99
CA THR A 372 -0.58 -24.10 14.90
C THR A 372 -0.42 -22.58 14.75
N ILE A 373 0.04 -21.87 15.77
CA ILE A 373 0.21 -20.42 15.72
C ILE A 373 1.61 -20.14 15.16
N GLY A 374 1.68 -19.76 13.89
CA GLY A 374 2.92 -19.59 13.13
C GLY A 374 3.79 -18.40 13.56
N TYR A 375 3.65 -17.87 14.78
CA TYR A 375 4.45 -16.76 15.30
C TYR A 375 4.61 -16.82 16.82
N GLN A 376 5.66 -16.17 17.33
CA GLN A 376 5.97 -15.98 18.74
C GLN A 376 5.77 -14.51 19.10
N VAL A 377 5.28 -14.28 20.32
CA VAL A 377 5.20 -12.94 20.93
C VAL A 377 6.31 -12.84 21.97
N ILE A 378 7.06 -11.74 21.94
CA ILE A 378 8.23 -11.54 22.80
C ILE A 378 8.05 -10.23 23.55
N ASP A 379 8.22 -10.25 24.87
CA ASP A 379 8.35 -9.03 25.66
C ASP A 379 9.72 -8.40 25.39
N LYS A 380 9.75 -7.17 24.86
CA LYS A 380 11.02 -6.50 24.52
C LYS A 380 11.82 -6.06 25.74
N ALA A 381 11.17 -5.87 26.89
CA ALA A 381 11.87 -5.48 28.11
C ALA A 381 12.70 -6.64 28.68
N THR A 382 12.16 -7.86 28.62
CA THR A 382 12.80 -9.06 29.20
C THR A 382 13.43 -10.00 28.17
N GLY A 383 13.05 -9.87 26.89
CA GLY A 383 13.45 -10.78 25.81
C GLY A 383 12.76 -12.15 25.85
N LEU A 384 11.79 -12.35 26.74
CA LEU A 384 11.13 -13.64 26.96
C LEU A 384 9.93 -13.83 26.02
N ALA A 385 9.74 -15.07 25.57
CA ALA A 385 8.56 -15.47 24.80
C ALA A 385 7.33 -15.55 25.71
N MET A 386 6.24 -14.92 25.27
CA MET A 386 4.97 -14.89 25.98
C MET A 386 4.13 -16.12 25.64
N PRO A 387 3.58 -16.83 26.64
CA PRO A 387 2.74 -17.99 26.38
C PRO A 387 1.36 -17.57 25.87
N PHE A 388 0.84 -18.34 24.91
CA PHE A 388 -0.56 -18.24 24.50
C PHE A 388 -1.47 -18.88 25.56
N LEU A 389 -2.62 -18.24 25.79
CA LEU A 389 -3.67 -18.71 26.68
C LEU A 389 -4.37 -19.94 26.07
N PRO A 390 -4.91 -20.86 26.90
CA PRO A 390 -5.71 -21.98 26.40
C PRO A 390 -6.87 -21.50 25.52
N GLY A 391 -7.01 -22.10 24.32
CA GLY A 391 -8.06 -21.74 23.37
C GLY A 391 -7.73 -20.53 22.48
N ALA A 392 -6.53 -19.95 22.62
CA ALA A 392 -6.04 -18.91 21.72
C ALA A 392 -6.07 -19.38 20.25
N GLU A 393 -5.89 -20.67 19.97
CA GLU A 393 -5.90 -21.18 18.61
C GLU A 393 -7.22 -20.86 17.90
N LYS A 394 -8.37 -20.96 18.61
CA LYS A 394 -9.69 -20.68 18.05
C LYS A 394 -9.88 -19.20 17.73
N LEU A 395 -9.36 -18.31 18.57
CA LEU A 395 -9.43 -16.86 18.38
C LEU A 395 -8.56 -16.40 17.20
N LEU A 396 -7.44 -17.08 17.01
CA LEU A 396 -6.43 -16.77 15.99
C LEU A 396 -6.66 -17.52 14.68
N GLN A 397 -7.78 -18.25 14.53
CA GLN A 397 -8.07 -18.98 13.29
C GLN A 397 -8.15 -18.02 12.10
N PRO A 398 -7.50 -18.34 10.98
CA PRO A 398 -7.63 -17.59 9.75
C PRO A 398 -9.09 -17.50 9.29
N THR A 399 -9.49 -16.32 8.83
CA THR A 399 -10.84 -16.11 8.30
C THR A 399 -10.89 -15.10 7.17
N SER A 400 -11.82 -15.31 6.24
CA SER A 400 -12.23 -14.36 5.21
C SER A 400 -13.24 -13.31 5.69
N HIS A 401 -13.57 -13.27 6.99
CA HIS A 401 -14.53 -12.36 7.63
C HIS A 401 -13.90 -11.52 8.76
N ILE A 402 -12.67 -11.03 8.54
CA ILE A 402 -11.87 -10.41 9.59
C ILE A 402 -12.51 -9.14 10.17
N GLY A 403 -13.34 -8.44 9.39
CA GLY A 403 -14.05 -7.25 9.86
C GLY A 403 -15.02 -7.57 10.98
N GLN A 404 -15.71 -8.72 10.92
CA GLN A 404 -16.59 -9.19 11.98
C GLN A 404 -15.79 -9.52 13.24
N VAL A 405 -14.70 -10.26 13.10
CA VAL A 405 -13.85 -10.63 14.25
C VAL A 405 -13.26 -9.39 14.92
N ALA A 406 -12.74 -8.45 14.14
CA ALA A 406 -12.20 -7.20 14.66
C ALA A 406 -13.26 -6.37 15.40
N ALA A 407 -14.50 -6.32 14.89
CA ALA A 407 -15.60 -5.60 15.54
C ALA A 407 -16.02 -6.26 16.87
N GLU A 408 -16.13 -7.59 16.91
CA GLU A 408 -16.47 -8.34 18.12
C GLU A 408 -15.39 -8.19 19.20
N GLN A 409 -14.12 -8.32 18.81
CA GLN A 409 -12.99 -8.13 19.73
C GLN A 409 -12.93 -6.70 20.27
N LYS A 410 -13.11 -5.67 19.43
CA LYS A 410 -13.19 -4.27 19.88
C LYS A 410 -14.28 -4.08 20.94
N ARG A 411 -15.44 -4.69 20.75
CA ARG A 411 -16.56 -4.62 21.70
C ARG A 411 -16.21 -5.29 23.02
N GLN A 412 -15.64 -6.49 22.97
CA GLN A 412 -15.28 -7.25 24.15
C GLN A 412 -14.17 -6.55 24.96
N ILE A 413 -13.15 -6.05 24.28
CA ILE A 413 -12.07 -5.26 24.89
C ILE A 413 -12.61 -4.03 25.60
N SER A 414 -13.54 -3.31 24.96
CA SER A 414 -14.16 -2.11 25.54
C SER A 414 -14.97 -2.44 26.80
N LEU A 415 -15.68 -3.58 26.82
CA LEU A 415 -16.42 -4.06 27.99
C LEU A 415 -15.48 -4.45 29.14
N ASP A 416 -14.38 -5.12 28.83
CA ASP A 416 -13.38 -5.53 29.81
C ASP A 416 -12.66 -4.31 30.41
N ASP A 417 -12.27 -3.33 29.58
CA ASP A 417 -11.73 -2.05 30.05
C ASP A 417 -12.71 -1.31 30.96
N TYR A 418 -14.00 -1.31 30.61
CA TYR A 418 -15.03 -0.70 31.45
C TYR A 418 -15.13 -1.40 32.81
N LYS A 419 -15.17 -2.74 32.83
CA LYS A 419 -15.20 -3.52 34.08
C LYS A 419 -13.96 -3.26 34.93
N GLN A 420 -12.77 -3.27 34.33
CA GLN A 420 -11.52 -3.03 35.04
C GLN A 420 -11.46 -1.60 35.63
N ARG A 421 -11.94 -0.58 34.90
CA ARG A 421 -12.06 0.78 35.42
C ARG A 421 -13.03 0.86 36.60
N ILE A 422 -14.16 0.17 36.53
CA ILE A 422 -15.12 0.10 37.65
C ILE A 422 -14.48 -0.61 38.84
N GLU A 423 -13.78 -1.72 38.65
CA GLU A 423 -13.08 -2.44 39.72
C GLU A 423 -11.98 -1.61 40.37
N GLN A 424 -11.17 -0.91 39.58
CA GLN A 424 -10.14 0.00 40.07
C GLN A 424 -10.74 1.19 40.84
N THR A 425 -11.81 1.77 40.30
CA THR A 425 -12.55 2.86 40.96
C THR A 425 -13.14 2.36 42.28
N ASN A 426 -13.75 1.17 42.30
CA ASN A 426 -14.28 0.55 43.51
C ASN A 426 -13.17 0.23 44.52
N ALA A 427 -12.02 -0.28 44.08
CA ALA A 427 -10.86 -0.54 44.94
C ALA A 427 -10.30 0.76 45.53
N MET A 428 -10.25 1.83 44.74
CA MET A 428 -9.86 3.16 45.20
C MET A 428 -10.86 3.69 46.24
N LEU A 429 -12.16 3.62 45.95
CA LEU A 429 -13.23 4.05 46.87
C LEU A 429 -13.26 3.24 48.17
N ARG A 430 -12.99 1.92 48.12
CA ARG A 430 -12.80 1.09 49.32
C ARG A 430 -11.59 1.54 50.13
N LYS A 431 -10.48 1.84 49.46
CA LYS A 431 -9.24 2.32 50.11
C LYS A 431 -9.40 3.72 50.72
N THR A 432 -10.24 4.58 50.14
CA THR A 432 -10.55 5.92 50.67
C THR A 432 -11.71 5.92 51.66
N GLY A 433 -12.32 4.76 51.96
CA GLY A 433 -13.46 4.65 52.89
C GLY A 433 -14.76 5.27 52.38
N SER A 434 -14.88 5.48 51.06
CA SER A 434 -16.02 6.17 50.43
C SER A 434 -17.02 5.21 49.78
N LEU A 435 -16.75 3.90 49.76
CA LEU A 435 -17.66 2.89 49.23
C LEU A 435 -18.65 2.44 50.32
N VAL A 436 -19.94 2.74 50.15
CA VAL A 436 -21.01 2.24 51.03
C VAL A 436 -21.46 0.87 50.53
N GLU A 437 -21.00 -0.21 51.16
CA GLU A 437 -21.49 -1.56 50.89
C GLU A 437 -22.74 -1.84 51.74
N GLN A 438 -23.87 -2.17 51.11
CA GLN A 438 -25.03 -2.66 51.83
C GLN A 438 -24.70 -4.05 52.39
N VAL A 439 -24.51 -4.12 53.71
CA VAL A 439 -24.38 -5.38 54.44
C VAL A 439 -25.69 -6.15 54.27
N LYS A 440 -25.65 -7.30 53.59
CA LYS A 440 -26.77 -8.25 53.65
C LYS A 440 -26.85 -8.77 55.09
N GLU A 441 -27.87 -8.34 55.82
CA GLU A 441 -28.24 -8.97 57.09
C GLU A 441 -28.47 -10.46 56.86
N VAL A 442 -27.63 -11.27 57.53
CA VAL A 442 -27.89 -12.69 57.72
C VAL A 442 -29.00 -12.77 58.77
N VAL A 443 -30.23 -13.00 58.32
CA VAL A 443 -31.33 -13.33 59.22
C VAL A 443 -31.12 -14.76 59.70
N SER A 444 -30.85 -14.90 61.01
CA SER A 444 -30.70 -16.15 61.75
C SER A 444 -32.00 -16.93 61.87
#